data_AF-A0A2V7VJ46-F1
#
_entry.id   AF-A0A2V7VJ46-F1
#
_cell.length_a   1.000
_cell.length_b   1.000
_cell.length_c   1.000
_cell.angle_alpha   90.00
_cell.angle_beta   90.00
_cell.angle_gamma   90.00
#
_symmetry.space_group_name_H-M   'P 1'
#
loop_
_entity.id
_entity.type
_entity.pdbx_description
1 polymer ?
#
loop_
_entity_poly.entity_id
_entity_poly.type
_entity_poly.pdbx_seq_one_letter_code
_entity_poly.pdbx_strand_id
1 'polypeptide(L)'
;MRSARKAIVVAAVAALAAIAGIAGAADHRGLDIYWIDVEGGAATLIVTPAGESVLVDAGWPLPRDADRIATVATQEAGIRRIDHLVTTHWHIDHVGGVPG
;
A
#
# COMPACT_ATOMS: atom_id res chain seq x y z
N MET A 1 -27.10 32.79 34.71
CA MET A 1 -27.83 31.71 33.99
C MET A 1 -27.72 31.77 32.47
N ARG A 2 -27.90 32.93 31.81
CA ARG A 2 -27.83 33.03 30.33
C ARG A 2 -26.42 32.81 29.74
N SER A 3 -25.35 33.23 30.43
CA SER A 3 -23.96 32.99 29.96
C SER A 3 -23.54 31.52 30.05
N ALA A 4 -23.92 30.83 31.13
CA ALA A 4 -23.67 29.40 31.32
C ALA A 4 -24.33 28.54 30.22
N ARG A 5 -25.58 28.87 29.83
CA ARG A 5 -26.27 28.20 28.71
C ARG A 5 -25.55 28.40 27.37
N LYS A 6 -25.01 29.59 27.11
CA LYS A 6 -24.22 29.86 25.89
C LYS A 6 -22.92 29.06 25.87
N ALA A 7 -22.22 28.98 27.00
CA ALA A 7 -20.97 28.21 27.10
C ALA A 7 -21.20 26.70 26.86
N ILE A 8 -22.29 26.15 27.40
CA ILE A 8 -22.65 24.74 27.20
C ILE A 8 -22.96 24.45 25.73
N VAL A 9 -23.70 25.33 25.05
CA VAL A 9 -24.02 25.16 23.62
C VAL A 9 -22.75 25.22 22.76
N VAL A 10 -21.84 26.15 23.03
CA VAL A 10 -20.56 26.25 22.31
C VAL A 10 -19.71 25.00 22.51
N ALA A 11 -19.60 24.51 23.75
CA ALA A 11 -18.85 23.29 24.06
C ALA A 11 -19.47 22.05 23.38
N ALA A 12 -20.79 21.94 23.36
CA ALA A 12 -21.49 20.85 22.68
C ALA A 12 -21.28 20.88 21.16
N VAL A 13 -21.33 22.05 20.54
CA VAL A 13 -21.06 22.22 19.09
C VAL A 13 -19.60 21.89 18.76
N ALA A 14 -18.65 22.33 19.57
CA ALA A 14 -17.23 22.01 19.39
C ALA A 14 -16.97 20.50 19.53
N ALA A 15 -17.58 19.84 20.51
CA ALA A 15 -17.49 18.39 20.68
C ALA A 15 -18.10 17.63 19.49
N LEU A 16 -19.25 18.07 18.98
CA LEU A 16 -19.90 17.45 17.83
C LEU A 16 -19.04 17.58 16.56
N ALA A 17 -18.41 18.74 16.34
CA ALA A 17 -17.50 18.97 15.22
C ALA A 17 -16.23 18.12 15.32
N ALA A 18 -15.68 17.93 16.53
CA ALA A 18 -14.53 17.06 16.75
C ALA A 18 -14.86 15.59 16.45
N ILE A 19 -16.04 15.11 16.84
CA ILE A 19 -16.48 13.73 16.57
C ILE A 19 -16.70 13.50 15.07
N ALA A 20 -17.30 14.48 14.37
CA ALA A 20 -17.50 14.40 12.93
C ALA A 20 -16.18 14.36 12.13
N GLY A 21 -15.12 15.01 12.63
CA GLY A 21 -13.79 14.97 12.01
C GLY A 21 -13.06 13.63 12.11
N ILE A 22 -13.45 12.76 13.06
CA ILE A 22 -12.82 11.44 13.27
C ILE A 22 -13.45 10.38 12.35
N ALA A 23 -14.71 10.57 11.96
CA ALA A 23 -15.49 9.58 11.19
C ALA A 23 -15.24 9.59 9.67
N GLY A 24 -14.41 10.50 9.16
CA GLY A 24 -14.39 10.87 7.74
C GLY A 24 -13.13 10.53 6.93
N ALA A 25 -12.14 9.83 7.49
CA ALA A 25 -10.94 9.46 6.74
C ALA A 25 -10.78 7.94 6.69
N ALA A 26 -11.78 7.25 6.12
CA ALA A 26 -11.43 6.01 5.44
C ALA A 26 -10.52 6.42 4.28
N ASP A 27 -9.23 6.17 4.43
CA ASP A 27 -8.24 6.27 3.36
C ASP A 27 -8.72 5.32 2.26
N HIS A 28 -9.53 5.82 1.32
CA HIS A 28 -10.07 5.05 0.22
C HIS A 28 -8.92 4.75 -0.75
N ARG A 29 -8.02 3.85 -0.35
CA ARG A 29 -7.01 3.31 -1.24
C ARG A 29 -7.72 2.50 -2.31
N GLY A 30 -7.38 2.79 -3.56
CA GLY A 30 -7.79 1.98 -4.69
C GLY A 30 -7.10 0.63 -4.67
N LEU A 31 -7.30 -0.14 -5.74
CA LEU A 31 -6.41 -1.24 -6.07
C LEU A 31 -5.27 -0.65 -6.90
N ASP A 32 -4.06 -0.68 -6.36
CA ASP A 32 -2.86 -0.22 -7.08
C ASP A 32 -2.16 -1.43 -7.71
N ILE A 33 -1.82 -1.30 -8.99
CA ILE A 33 -1.13 -2.35 -9.75
C ILE A 33 0.09 -1.72 -10.40
N TYR A 34 1.26 -2.25 -10.07
CA TYR A 34 2.54 -1.82 -10.58
C TYR A 34 3.11 -2.91 -11.47
N TRP A 35 3.26 -2.61 -12.76
CA TRP A 35 4.01 -3.45 -13.67
C TRP A 35 5.47 -3.00 -13.67
N ILE A 36 6.33 -3.83 -13.08
CA ILE A 36 7.72 -3.47 -12.79
C ILE A 36 8.59 -3.99 -13.92
N ASP A 37 9.28 -3.08 -14.61
CA ASP A 37 10.17 -3.45 -15.70
C ASP A 37 11.42 -4.18 -15.17
N VAL A 38 11.51 -5.45 -15.56
CA VAL A 38 12.60 -6.38 -15.28
C VAL A 38 13.28 -6.85 -16.58
N GLU A 39 13.19 -6.08 -17.67
CA GLU A 39 13.78 -6.33 -18.99
C GLU A 39 13.57 -7.77 -19.51
N GLY A 40 12.34 -8.04 -19.98
CA GLY A 40 11.99 -9.29 -20.66
C GLY A 40 11.46 -10.40 -19.76
N GLY A 41 11.60 -10.27 -18.44
CA GLY A 41 10.95 -11.15 -17.45
C GLY A 41 9.62 -10.61 -16.92
N ALA A 42 9.20 -11.07 -15.73
CA ALA A 42 7.99 -10.59 -15.06
C ALA A 42 8.20 -10.21 -13.60
N ALA A 43 7.62 -9.08 -13.21
CA ALA A 43 7.37 -8.70 -11.83
C ALA A 43 6.17 -7.74 -11.78
N THR A 44 5.11 -8.11 -11.06
CA THR A 44 3.92 -7.27 -10.86
C THR A 44 3.59 -7.19 -9.39
N LEU A 45 3.58 -5.97 -8.84
CA LEU A 45 3.15 -5.72 -7.47
C LEU A 45 1.69 -5.26 -7.48
N ILE A 46 0.87 -5.89 -6.65
CA ILE A 46 -0.53 -5.52 -6.43
C ILE A 46 -0.67 -5.09 -4.97
N VAL A 47 -1.27 -3.92 -4.72
CA VAL A 47 -1.64 -3.46 -3.38
C VAL A 47 -3.15 -3.30 -3.31
N THR A 48 -3.78 -4.05 -2.42
CA THR A 48 -5.24 -4.06 -2.27
C THR A 48 -5.73 -2.81 -1.55
N PRO A 49 -7.03 -2.48 -1.63
CA PRO A 49 -7.64 -1.44 -0.80
C PRO A 49 -7.46 -1.65 0.71
N ALA A 50 -7.24 -2.90 1.15
CA ALA A 50 -6.95 -3.24 2.54
C ALA A 50 -5.48 -3.02 2.93
N GLY A 51 -4.61 -2.67 1.98
CA GLY A 51 -3.17 -2.48 2.18
C GLY A 51 -2.35 -3.76 2.14
N GLU A 52 -2.95 -4.90 1.76
CA GLU A 52 -2.22 -6.16 1.53
C GLU A 52 -1.53 -6.13 0.17
N SER A 53 -0.39 -6.80 0.09
CA SER A 53 0.51 -6.79 -1.06
C SER A 53 0.76 -8.19 -1.64
N VAL A 54 0.66 -8.30 -2.96
CA VAL A 54 0.97 -9.53 -3.72
C VAL A 54 2.02 -9.20 -4.77
N LEU A 55 3.18 -9.86 -4.69
CA LEU A 55 4.17 -9.85 -5.77
C LEU A 55 3.95 -11.08 -6.65
N VAL A 56 3.69 -10.87 -7.93
CA VAL A 56 3.60 -11.91 -8.95
C VAL A 56 4.89 -11.89 -9.77
N ASP A 57 5.66 -12.97 -9.69
CA ASP A 57 7.01 -13.13 -10.23
C ASP A 57 8.04 -12.12 -9.69
N ALA A 58 9.33 -12.46 -9.79
CA ALA A 58 10.44 -11.76 -9.16
C ALA A 58 11.61 -11.46 -10.12
N GLY A 59 11.37 -11.48 -11.43
CA GLY A 59 12.37 -11.15 -12.44
C GLY A 59 13.59 -12.08 -12.46
N TRP A 60 14.68 -11.58 -13.05
CA TRP A 60 15.95 -12.28 -13.17
C TRP A 60 16.72 -12.32 -11.85
N PRO A 61 17.67 -13.26 -11.66
CA PRO A 61 18.53 -13.33 -10.47
C PRO A 61 19.64 -12.26 -10.51
N LEU A 62 19.27 -11.00 -10.72
CA LEU A 62 20.17 -9.85 -10.86
C LEU A 62 19.81 -8.78 -9.83
N PRO A 63 20.81 -8.10 -9.21
CA PRO A 63 20.55 -7.02 -8.25
C PRO A 63 19.63 -5.93 -8.79
N ARG A 64 19.73 -5.60 -10.08
CA ARG A 64 18.89 -4.60 -10.74
C ARG A 64 17.39 -4.86 -10.54
N ASP A 65 16.96 -6.10 -10.72
CA ASP A 65 15.53 -6.44 -10.66
C ASP A 65 15.03 -6.42 -9.23
N ALA A 66 15.80 -7.00 -8.30
CA ALA A 66 15.52 -6.92 -6.87
C ALA A 66 15.45 -5.47 -6.38
N ASP A 67 16.40 -4.63 -6.80
CA ASP A 67 16.47 -3.21 -6.41
C ASP A 67 15.30 -2.41 -6.98
N ARG A 68 14.87 -2.67 -8.22
CA ARG A 68 13.69 -2.03 -8.82
C ARG A 68 12.40 -2.45 -8.14
N ILE A 69 12.23 -3.75 -7.86
CA ILE A 69 11.08 -4.26 -7.12
C ILE A 69 11.02 -3.62 -5.72
N ALA A 70 12.16 -3.56 -5.02
CA ALA A 70 12.26 -2.93 -3.71
C ALA A 70 11.97 -1.41 -3.77
N THR A 71 12.46 -0.72 -4.80
CA THR A 71 12.20 0.71 -5.01
C THR A 71 10.71 0.98 -5.23
N VAL A 72 10.06 0.24 -6.11
CA VAL A 72 8.61 0.38 -6.34
C VAL A 72 7.83 0.06 -5.06
N ALA A 73 8.14 -1.05 -4.39
CA ALA A 73 7.48 -1.43 -3.16
C ALA A 73 7.60 -0.36 -2.06
N THR A 74 8.80 0.21 -1.86
CA THR A 74 9.05 1.11 -0.73
C THR A 74 8.75 2.58 -1.05
N GLN A 75 9.08 3.05 -2.24
CA GLN A 75 9.01 4.48 -2.60
C GLN A 75 7.71 4.85 -3.33
N GLU A 76 7.17 3.94 -4.14
CA GLU A 76 5.94 4.20 -4.91
C GLU A 76 4.69 3.64 -4.22
N ALA A 77 4.76 2.39 -3.77
CA ALA A 77 3.65 1.72 -3.08
C ALA A 77 3.62 1.97 -1.57
N GLY A 78 4.72 2.45 -0.98
CA GLY A 78 4.81 2.74 0.45
C GLY A 78 4.66 1.52 1.37
N ILE A 79 4.83 0.31 0.85
CA ILE A 79 4.75 -0.94 1.61
C ILE A 79 6.10 -1.30 2.22
N ARG A 80 6.07 -1.98 3.36
CA ARG A 80 7.28 -2.37 4.11
C ARG A 80 7.61 -3.86 4.00
N ARG A 81 6.70 -4.63 3.43
CA ARG A 81 6.78 -6.08 3.25
C ARG A 81 5.91 -6.46 2.07
N ILE A 82 6.23 -7.59 1.46
CA ILE A 82 5.35 -8.30 0.54
C ILE A 82 4.61 -9.36 1.37
N ASP A 83 3.28 -9.37 1.31
CA ASP A 83 2.45 -10.30 2.10
C ASP A 83 2.36 -11.66 1.41
N HIS A 84 2.30 -11.66 0.08
CA HIS A 84 2.19 -12.86 -0.74
C HIS A 84 3.14 -12.80 -1.93
N LEU A 85 3.77 -13.93 -2.23
CA LEU A 85 4.54 -14.15 -3.45
C LEU A 85 3.85 -15.23 -4.27
N VAL A 86 3.61 -14.96 -5.54
CA VAL A 86 3.08 -15.91 -6.52
C VAL A 86 4.10 -16.05 -7.63
N THR A 87 4.60 -17.26 -7.86
CA THR A 87 5.44 -17.58 -9.01
C THR A 87 4.58 -18.27 -10.06
N THR A 88 4.53 -17.72 -11.26
CA THR A 88 3.69 -18.23 -12.35
C THR A 88 4.23 -19.55 -12.91
N HIS A 89 5.54 -19.63 -13.11
CA HIS A 89 6.26 -20.82 -13.57
C HIS A 89 7.76 -20.68 -13.32
N TRP A 90 8.55 -21.71 -13.69
CA TRP A 90 9.94 -21.87 -13.29
C TRP A 90 10.98 -21.35 -14.29
N HIS A 91 10.60 -20.49 -15.25
CA HIS A 91 11.61 -19.83 -16.06
C HIS A 91 12.37 -18.81 -15.21
N ILE A 92 13.68 -18.69 -15.48
CA ILE A 92 14.63 -17.96 -14.65
C ILE A 92 14.33 -16.45 -14.55
N ASP A 93 13.61 -15.91 -15.52
CA ASP A 93 13.14 -14.54 -15.62
C ASP A 93 11.82 -14.28 -14.86
N HIS A 94 11.28 -15.31 -14.22
CA HIS A 94 10.10 -15.25 -13.35
C HIS A 94 10.45 -15.58 -11.89
N VAL A 95 11.22 -16.66 -11.66
CA VAL A 95 11.56 -17.12 -10.31
C VAL A 95 12.94 -16.65 -9.83
N GLY A 96 13.76 -16.08 -10.71
CA GLY A 96 15.18 -15.83 -10.46
C GLY A 96 15.46 -14.94 -9.25
N GLY A 97 14.62 -13.94 -8.98
CA GLY A 97 14.78 -13.06 -7.82
C GLY A 97 14.41 -13.67 -6.47
N VAL A 98 13.88 -14.90 -6.42
CA VAL A 98 13.51 -15.59 -5.17
C VAL A 98 14.73 -16.32 -4.61
N PRO A 99 15.16 -16.04 -3.36
CA PRO A 99 16.24 -16.80 -2.72
C PRO A 99 15.85 -18.27 -2.52
N GLY A 100 16.77 -19.17 -2.83
CA GLY A 100 16.67 -20.61 -2.54
C GLY A 100 17.14 -20.98 -1.15
#